data_AF-T1BY23-F1
#
_entry.id   AF-T1BY23-F1
#
_cell.length_a   1.000
_cell.length_b   1.000
_cell.length_c   1.000
_cell.angle_alpha   90.00
_cell.angle_beta   90.00
_cell.angle_gamma   90.00
#
_symmetry.space_group_name_H-M   'P 1'
#
loop_
_entity.id
_entity.type
_entity.pdbx_description
1 polymer ?
#
loop_
_entity_poly.entity_id
_entity_poly.type
_entity_poly.pdbx_seq_one_letter_code
_entity_poly.pdbx_strand_id
1 'polypeptide(L)'
;MPDPLSGFLRSVLLDPAIGLPFLRCRASVSHHHADVGGLLMHSTGLLDQAAELTRTIIPHDAWSPHLAQLGYLLHDLGKLRTVGELRRPRHARVVPHEFVTIELLAPHLRWLEQRDLDLATALRHLFSYLATPAKARTTPRHVVAEIVEKLDQLSAASHNRRDLDYLLEGGHRAHSGEPSRRRSAPASPRHPTLRAG
;
A
#
# COMPACT_ATOMS: atom_id res chain seq x y z
N MET A 1 10.98 -18.44 -9.34
CA MET A 1 10.27 -17.66 -10.37
C MET A 1 10.99 -17.85 -11.70
N PRO A 2 10.31 -18.28 -12.77
CA PRO A 2 10.90 -18.52 -14.09
C PRO A 2 11.17 -17.22 -14.87
N ASP A 3 12.03 -17.31 -15.89
CA ASP A 3 12.17 -16.24 -16.89
C ASP A 3 10.94 -16.18 -17.81
N PRO A 4 10.53 -14.99 -18.28
CA PRO A 4 11.24 -13.70 -18.18
C PRO A 4 10.96 -12.90 -16.88
N LEU A 5 10.07 -13.38 -16.01
CA LEU A 5 9.70 -12.68 -14.77
C LEU A 5 10.88 -12.49 -13.80
N SER A 6 11.78 -13.47 -13.73
CA SER A 6 13.00 -13.36 -12.93
C SER A 6 13.93 -12.23 -13.44
N GLY A 7 14.07 -12.10 -14.77
CA GLY A 7 14.77 -10.98 -15.40
C GLY A 7 14.07 -9.63 -15.19
N PHE A 8 12.74 -9.58 -15.25
CA PHE A 8 11.97 -8.38 -14.96
C PHE A 8 12.23 -7.90 -13.53
N LEU A 9 12.12 -8.80 -12.53
CA LEU A 9 12.37 -8.47 -11.14
C LEU A 9 13.80 -7.96 -10.93
N ARG A 10 14.80 -8.62 -11.53
CA ARG A 10 16.19 -8.14 -11.51
C ARG A 10 16.31 -6.74 -12.09
N SER A 11 15.64 -6.45 -13.21
CA SER A 11 15.68 -5.13 -13.84
C SER A 11 15.12 -4.03 -12.92
N VAL A 12 14.06 -4.33 -12.15
CA VAL A 12 13.44 -3.40 -11.20
C VAL A 12 14.36 -3.19 -9.99
N LEU A 13 14.86 -4.27 -9.38
CA LEU A 13 15.65 -4.19 -8.15
C LEU A 13 17.07 -3.64 -8.38
N LEU A 14 17.63 -3.79 -9.59
CA LEU A 14 18.93 -3.23 -9.95
C LEU A 14 18.84 -1.78 -10.43
N ASP A 15 17.64 -1.23 -10.63
CA ASP A 15 17.48 0.20 -10.92
C ASP A 15 17.89 1.01 -9.68
N PRO A 16 18.93 1.88 -9.76
CA PRO A 16 19.36 2.70 -8.62
C PRO A 16 18.27 3.63 -8.09
N ALA A 17 17.28 4.00 -8.91
CA ALA A 17 16.15 4.81 -8.51
C ALA A 17 15.10 4.03 -7.70
N ILE A 18 15.17 2.69 -7.70
CA ILE A 18 14.22 1.80 -7.03
C ILE A 18 14.91 0.97 -5.94
N GLY A 19 15.92 0.17 -6.27
CA GLY A 19 16.49 -0.86 -5.39
C GLY A 19 16.95 -0.35 -4.03
N LEU A 20 17.95 0.55 -4.01
CA LEU A 20 18.46 1.12 -2.76
C LEU A 20 17.38 1.92 -1.99
N PRO A 21 16.57 2.77 -2.64
CA PRO A 21 15.44 3.42 -1.97
C PRO A 21 14.44 2.43 -1.37
N PHE A 22 14.13 1.32 -2.03
CA PHE A 22 13.18 0.30 -1.56
C PHE A 22 13.64 -0.36 -0.26
N LEU A 23 14.94 -0.62 -0.12
CA LEU A 23 15.53 -1.15 1.12
C LEU A 23 15.46 -0.18 2.31
N ARG A 24 15.35 1.13 2.05
CA ARG A 24 15.41 2.17 3.09
C ARG A 24 14.08 2.87 3.33
N CYS A 25 13.14 2.78 2.40
CA CYS A 25 11.88 3.48 2.49
C CYS A 25 11.02 2.90 3.61
N ARG A 26 10.27 3.79 4.26
CA ARG A 26 9.20 3.43 5.19
C ARG A 26 7.96 3.03 4.41
N ALA A 27 7.13 2.14 4.95
CA ALA A 27 5.85 1.81 4.33
C ALA A 27 4.75 2.82 4.67
N SER A 28 4.92 3.60 5.74
CA SER A 28 3.94 4.58 6.20
C SER A 28 4.59 5.75 6.93
N VAL A 29 3.84 6.85 7.07
CA VAL A 29 4.25 8.04 7.85
C VAL A 29 3.84 7.93 9.32
N SER A 30 2.75 7.21 9.62
CA SER A 30 2.12 7.20 10.95
C SER A 30 1.51 5.85 11.34
N HIS A 31 1.65 4.83 10.49
CA HIS A 31 1.18 3.47 10.78
C HIS A 31 2.37 2.55 11.02
N HIS A 32 2.09 1.28 11.31
CA HIS A 32 3.10 0.23 11.39
C HIS A 32 3.96 0.19 10.10
N HIS A 33 5.27 -0.10 10.28
CA HIS A 33 6.35 0.09 9.29
C HIS A 33 6.71 1.57 8.97
N ALA A 34 6.58 2.46 9.95
CA ALA A 34 7.11 3.83 9.89
C ALA A 34 8.63 3.91 10.16
N ASP A 35 9.32 2.77 10.25
CA ASP A 35 10.77 2.68 10.38
C ASP A 35 11.44 2.45 9.02
N VAL A 36 12.71 2.85 8.92
CA VAL A 36 13.55 2.64 7.72
C VAL A 36 13.55 1.15 7.36
N GLY A 37 13.29 0.85 6.08
CA GLY A 37 13.16 -0.52 5.57
C GLY A 37 11.78 -1.14 5.77
N GLY A 38 10.84 -0.42 6.39
CA GLY A 38 9.48 -0.88 6.61
C GLY A 38 8.73 -1.23 5.32
N LEU A 39 9.04 -0.55 4.20
CA LEU A 39 8.40 -0.84 2.91
C LEU A 39 8.71 -2.26 2.42
N LEU A 40 9.99 -2.67 2.47
CA LEU A 40 10.39 -4.03 2.09
C LEU A 40 9.70 -5.09 2.97
N MET A 41 9.63 -4.84 4.29
CA MET A 41 8.96 -5.76 5.22
C MET A 41 7.49 -5.95 4.87
N HIS A 42 6.78 -4.86 4.58
CA HIS A 42 5.38 -4.90 4.17
C HIS A 42 5.19 -5.66 2.84
N SER A 43 6.01 -5.31 1.84
CA SER A 43 5.95 -5.91 0.50
C SER A 43 6.39 -7.38 0.44
N THR A 44 7.06 -7.90 1.47
CA THR A 44 7.50 -9.31 1.55
C THR A 44 6.66 -10.17 2.49
N GLY A 45 5.92 -9.57 3.44
CA GLY A 45 5.29 -10.28 4.55
C GLY A 45 4.25 -11.35 4.17
N LEU A 46 3.57 -11.21 3.02
CA LEU A 46 2.57 -12.17 2.54
C LEU A 46 2.88 -12.72 1.13
N LEU A 47 4.15 -12.72 0.71
CA LEU A 47 4.51 -13.16 -0.65
C LEU A 47 4.22 -14.62 -0.92
N ASP A 48 4.50 -15.51 0.04
CA ASP A 48 4.25 -16.93 -0.15
C ASP A 48 2.75 -17.22 -0.17
N GLN A 49 1.98 -16.50 0.65
CA GLN A 49 0.53 -16.55 0.70
C GLN A 49 -0.10 -16.06 -0.60
N ALA A 50 0.46 -15.02 -1.25
CA ALA A 50 0.03 -14.58 -2.57
C ALA A 50 0.13 -15.69 -3.60
N ALA A 51 1.25 -16.42 -3.62
CA ALA A 51 1.46 -17.53 -4.53
C ALA A 51 0.53 -18.72 -4.22
N GLU A 52 0.40 -19.06 -2.94
CA GLU A 52 -0.34 -20.23 -2.49
C GLU A 52 -1.86 -20.08 -2.69
N LEU A 53 -2.39 -18.92 -2.32
CA LEU A 53 -3.80 -18.60 -2.55
C LEU A 53 -4.12 -18.62 -4.05
N THR A 54 -3.21 -18.09 -4.88
CA THR A 54 -3.39 -18.13 -6.33
C THR A 54 -3.38 -19.55 -6.88
N ARG A 55 -2.45 -20.41 -6.43
CA ARG A 55 -2.43 -21.84 -6.82
C ARG A 55 -3.72 -22.56 -6.42
N THR A 56 -4.29 -22.21 -5.28
CA THR A 56 -5.55 -22.79 -4.80
C THR A 56 -6.73 -22.38 -5.68
N ILE A 57 -6.81 -21.10 -6.07
CA ILE A 57 -7.96 -20.55 -6.82
C ILE A 57 -7.88 -20.89 -8.31
N ILE A 58 -6.69 -20.86 -8.91
CA ILE A 58 -6.46 -21.11 -10.35
C ILE A 58 -5.30 -22.10 -10.55
N PRO A 59 -5.50 -23.39 -10.22
CA PRO A 59 -4.43 -24.39 -10.18
C PRO A 59 -3.80 -24.70 -11.55
N HIS A 60 -4.49 -24.37 -12.64
CA HIS A 60 -4.02 -24.67 -14.01
C HIS A 60 -3.18 -23.56 -14.63
N ASP A 61 -3.11 -22.37 -14.02
CA ASP A 61 -2.31 -21.25 -14.52
C ASP A 61 -0.96 -21.20 -13.79
N ALA A 62 0.09 -21.63 -14.49
CA ALA A 62 1.45 -21.68 -13.95
C ALA A 62 2.06 -20.29 -13.72
N TRP A 63 1.58 -19.25 -14.40
CA TRP A 63 2.15 -17.90 -14.34
C TRP A 63 1.52 -17.04 -13.25
N SER A 64 0.21 -17.17 -13.05
CA SER A 64 -0.54 -16.35 -12.10
C SER A 64 0.04 -16.33 -10.68
N PRO A 65 0.52 -17.43 -10.08
CA PRO A 65 1.17 -17.38 -8.76
C PRO A 65 2.39 -16.46 -8.72
N HIS A 66 3.17 -16.41 -9.80
CA HIS A 66 4.33 -15.51 -9.90
C HIS A 66 3.93 -14.06 -10.16
N LEU A 67 2.88 -13.84 -10.96
CA LEU A 67 2.27 -12.51 -11.13
C LEU A 67 1.73 -11.97 -9.81
N ALA A 68 1.14 -12.81 -8.96
CA ALA A 68 0.67 -12.44 -7.63
C ALA A 68 1.82 -12.03 -6.71
N GLN A 69 2.92 -12.81 -6.70
CA GLN A 69 4.13 -12.46 -5.95
C GLN A 69 4.72 -11.12 -6.41
N LEU A 70 4.88 -10.91 -7.72
CA LEU A 70 5.40 -9.65 -8.24
C LEU A 70 4.48 -8.47 -7.99
N GLY A 71 3.17 -8.67 -8.21
CA GLY A 71 2.16 -7.66 -7.92
C GLY A 71 2.22 -7.22 -6.47
N TYR A 72 2.20 -8.18 -5.53
CA TYR A 72 2.27 -7.88 -4.11
C TYR A 72 3.60 -7.23 -3.70
N LEU A 73 4.74 -7.72 -4.20
CA LEU A 73 6.06 -7.15 -3.91
C LEU A 73 6.18 -5.69 -4.35
N LEU A 74 5.60 -5.34 -5.49
CA LEU A 74 5.88 -4.07 -6.18
C LEU A 74 4.75 -3.05 -6.09
N HIS A 75 3.56 -3.42 -5.60
CA HIS A 75 2.36 -2.57 -5.65
C HIS A 75 2.58 -1.18 -5.03
N ASP A 76 3.42 -1.12 -4.01
CA ASP A 76 3.64 0.05 -3.17
C ASP A 76 4.91 0.85 -3.51
N LEU A 77 5.60 0.54 -4.62
CA LEU A 77 6.85 1.22 -4.99
C LEU A 77 6.72 2.74 -5.10
N GLY A 78 5.55 3.28 -5.40
CA GLY A 78 5.35 4.73 -5.42
C GLY A 78 5.58 5.40 -4.06
N LYS A 79 5.54 4.65 -2.95
CA LYS A 79 5.91 5.14 -1.61
C LYS A 79 7.34 5.65 -1.54
N LEU A 80 8.23 5.22 -2.45
CA LEU A 80 9.57 5.80 -2.60
C LEU A 80 9.54 7.32 -2.83
N ARG A 81 8.51 7.84 -3.51
CA ARG A 81 8.35 9.29 -3.79
C ARG A 81 7.24 9.95 -2.97
N THR A 82 6.35 9.19 -2.34
CA THR A 82 5.21 9.73 -1.57
C THR A 82 5.33 9.53 -0.04
N VAL A 83 6.30 8.74 0.42
CA VAL A 83 6.59 8.52 1.84
C VAL A 83 8.06 8.84 2.13
N GLY A 84 8.96 8.22 1.37
CA GLY A 84 10.40 8.39 1.52
C GLY A 84 10.99 7.79 2.81
N GLU A 85 12.32 7.83 2.90
CA GLU A 85 13.10 7.28 4.02
C GLU A 85 12.90 8.09 5.32
N LEU A 86 13.38 9.34 5.36
CA LEU A 86 13.36 10.13 6.60
C LEU A 86 12.09 10.98 6.75
N ARG A 87 11.63 11.58 5.65
CA ARG A 87 10.47 12.49 5.65
C ARG A 87 9.69 12.41 4.36
N ARG A 88 8.38 12.66 4.48
CA ARG A 88 7.49 12.76 3.33
C ARG A 88 7.87 13.96 2.45
N PRO A 89 8.06 13.79 1.13
CA PRO A 89 8.29 14.90 0.20
C PRO A 89 7.12 15.88 0.14
N ARG A 90 7.37 17.16 -0.15
CA ARG A 90 6.33 18.22 -0.12
C ARG A 90 5.17 17.97 -1.09
N HIS A 91 5.43 17.36 -2.25
CA HIS A 91 4.43 17.07 -3.29
C HIS A 91 3.75 15.69 -3.13
N ALA A 92 4.13 14.92 -2.11
CA ALA A 92 3.71 13.53 -1.93
C ALA A 92 2.20 13.29 -1.75
N ARG A 93 1.42 14.33 -1.47
CA ARG A 93 -0.04 14.24 -1.28
C ARG A 93 -0.83 14.59 -2.54
N VAL A 94 -0.16 15.08 -3.58
CA VAL A 94 -0.80 15.54 -4.82
C VAL A 94 -0.97 14.37 -5.79
N VAL A 95 0.03 13.49 -5.86
CA VAL A 95 0.04 12.34 -6.77
C VAL A 95 -0.11 11.05 -5.94
N PRO A 96 -1.13 10.21 -6.23
CA PRO A 96 -1.29 8.91 -5.59
C PRO A 96 -0.06 8.03 -5.81
N HIS A 97 0.35 7.30 -4.79
CA HIS A 97 1.51 6.42 -4.88
C HIS A 97 1.32 5.29 -5.89
N GLU A 98 0.09 4.81 -6.07
CA GLU A 98 -0.24 3.77 -7.04
C GLU A 98 0.05 4.22 -8.48
N PHE A 99 -0.18 5.50 -8.78
CA PHE A 99 0.22 6.08 -10.06
C PHE A 99 1.75 6.13 -10.19
N VAL A 100 2.44 6.60 -9.16
CA VAL A 100 3.92 6.63 -9.13
C VAL A 100 4.52 5.22 -9.26
N THR A 101 3.89 4.19 -8.69
CA THR A 101 4.29 2.78 -8.90
C THR A 101 4.33 2.46 -10.39
N ILE A 102 3.28 2.80 -11.14
CA ILE A 102 3.23 2.56 -12.59
C ILE A 102 4.33 3.33 -13.33
N GLU A 103 4.57 4.59 -12.97
CA GLU A 103 5.62 5.41 -13.58
C GLU A 103 7.02 4.81 -13.36
N LEU A 104 7.33 4.39 -12.13
CA LEU A 104 8.59 3.73 -11.79
C LEU A 104 8.74 2.40 -12.53
N LEU A 105 7.67 1.64 -12.67
CA LEU A 105 7.68 0.34 -13.34
C LEU A 105 7.65 0.43 -14.86
N ALA A 106 7.26 1.57 -15.45
CA ALA A 106 7.08 1.74 -16.89
C ALA A 106 8.28 1.28 -17.75
N PRO A 107 9.55 1.66 -17.46
CA PRO A 107 10.70 1.16 -18.23
C PRO A 107 10.88 -0.36 -18.12
N HIS A 108 10.65 -0.94 -16.94
CA HIS A 108 10.78 -2.38 -16.70
C HIS A 108 9.66 -3.18 -17.35
N LEU A 109 8.43 -2.65 -17.34
CA LEU A 109 7.29 -3.24 -18.03
C LEU A 109 7.51 -3.23 -19.55
N ARG A 110 8.14 -2.19 -20.11
CA ARG A 110 8.56 -2.19 -21.53
C ARG A 110 9.63 -3.23 -21.81
N TRP A 111 10.59 -3.42 -20.89
CA TRP A 111 11.62 -4.46 -21.02
C TRP A 111 11.00 -5.87 -21.04
N LEU A 112 9.98 -6.10 -20.20
CA LEU A 112 9.25 -7.37 -20.15
C LEU A 112 8.39 -7.55 -21.41
N GLU A 113 7.70 -6.51 -21.86
CA GLU A 113 6.85 -6.52 -23.06
C GLU A 113 7.61 -6.94 -24.33
N GLN A 114 8.89 -6.55 -24.45
CA GLN A 114 9.77 -6.97 -25.55
C GLN A 114 10.10 -8.47 -25.53
N ARG A 115 9.86 -9.16 -24.41
CA ARG A 115 10.18 -10.58 -24.20
C ARG A 115 8.93 -11.45 -24.12
N ASP A 116 7.90 -10.92 -23.46
CA ASP A 116 6.62 -11.57 -23.27
C ASP A 116 5.53 -10.50 -23.08
N LEU A 117 4.72 -10.31 -24.13
CA LEU A 117 3.65 -9.33 -24.17
C LEU A 117 2.53 -9.66 -23.18
N ASP A 118 2.21 -10.94 -23.01
CA ASP A 118 1.07 -11.38 -22.18
C ASP A 118 1.37 -11.15 -20.70
N LEU A 119 2.57 -11.52 -20.25
CA LEU A 119 3.02 -11.28 -18.87
C LEU A 119 3.14 -9.79 -18.56
N ALA A 120 3.67 -8.99 -19.50
CA ALA A 120 3.71 -7.53 -19.34
C ALA A 120 2.29 -6.94 -19.26
N THR A 121 1.37 -7.41 -20.10
CA THR A 121 -0.03 -6.97 -20.11
C THR A 121 -0.74 -7.33 -18.81
N ALA A 122 -0.52 -8.53 -18.27
CA ALA A 122 -1.09 -8.95 -16.99
C ALA A 122 -0.61 -8.06 -15.84
N LEU A 123 0.69 -7.76 -15.75
CA LEU A 123 1.23 -6.84 -14.74
C LEU A 123 0.70 -5.40 -14.93
N ARG A 124 0.63 -4.89 -16.17
CA ARG A 124 0.02 -3.58 -16.45
C ARG A 124 -1.44 -3.53 -16.02
N HIS A 125 -2.22 -4.57 -16.29
CA HIS A 125 -3.61 -4.68 -15.84
C HIS A 125 -3.69 -4.64 -14.31
N LEU A 126 -2.87 -5.45 -13.62
CA LEU A 126 -2.81 -5.52 -12.17
C LEU A 126 -2.52 -4.14 -11.56
N PHE A 127 -1.44 -3.47 -11.97
CA PHE A 127 -1.09 -2.17 -11.39
C PHE A 127 -2.10 -1.07 -11.75
N SER A 128 -2.67 -1.10 -12.95
CA SER A 128 -3.72 -0.14 -13.35
C SER A 128 -5.00 -0.32 -12.53
N TYR A 129 -5.35 -1.57 -12.22
CA TYR A 129 -6.46 -1.89 -11.32
C TYR A 129 -6.21 -1.33 -9.92
N LEU A 130 -5.02 -1.57 -9.35
CA LEU A 130 -4.65 -1.04 -8.04
C LEU A 130 -4.57 0.50 -8.04
N ALA A 131 -4.19 1.13 -9.15
CA ALA A 131 -4.22 2.59 -9.27
C ALA A 131 -5.63 3.19 -9.42
N THR A 132 -6.63 2.38 -9.74
CA THR A 132 -8.03 2.83 -9.77
C THR A 132 -8.50 3.08 -8.34
N PRO A 133 -9.12 4.22 -7.99
CA PRO A 133 -9.62 4.46 -6.64
C PRO A 133 -10.63 3.40 -6.20
N ALA A 134 -10.57 2.92 -4.96
CA ALA A 134 -11.42 1.84 -4.45
C ALA A 134 -12.93 2.04 -4.72
N LYS A 135 -13.44 3.28 -4.64
CA LYS A 135 -14.85 3.62 -4.93
C LYS A 135 -15.25 3.42 -6.39
N ALA A 136 -14.29 3.42 -7.31
CA ALA A 136 -14.49 3.27 -8.74
C ALA A 136 -14.01 1.91 -9.27
N ARG A 137 -13.41 1.06 -8.41
CA ARG A 137 -12.99 -0.29 -8.80
C ARG A 137 -14.22 -1.16 -9.05
N THR A 138 -14.19 -1.86 -10.18
CA THR A 138 -15.11 -2.96 -10.49
C THR A 138 -14.41 -4.29 -10.25
N THR A 139 -15.05 -5.42 -10.56
CA THR A 139 -14.37 -6.73 -10.54
C THR A 139 -13.23 -6.73 -11.58
N PRO A 140 -11.99 -7.06 -11.20
CA PRO A 140 -10.88 -7.12 -12.15
C PRO A 140 -11.09 -8.28 -13.13
N ARG A 141 -10.52 -8.14 -14.34
CA ARG A 141 -10.60 -9.19 -15.36
C ARG A 141 -9.69 -10.38 -15.04
N HIS A 142 -8.65 -10.15 -14.24
CA HIS A 142 -7.71 -11.17 -13.80
C HIS A 142 -7.72 -11.25 -12.27
N VAL A 143 -7.99 -12.45 -11.73
CA VAL A 143 -8.19 -12.69 -10.30
C VAL A 143 -6.98 -12.31 -9.45
N VAL A 144 -5.77 -12.34 -10.02
CA VAL A 144 -4.54 -11.95 -9.31
C VAL A 144 -4.62 -10.51 -8.78
N ALA A 145 -5.24 -9.59 -9.52
CA ALA A 145 -5.39 -8.22 -9.06
C ALA A 145 -6.29 -8.11 -7.82
N GLU A 146 -7.33 -8.94 -7.74
CA GLU A 146 -8.20 -9.03 -6.55
C GLU A 146 -7.44 -9.66 -5.38
N ILE A 147 -6.71 -10.75 -5.62
CA ILE A 147 -5.89 -11.43 -4.60
C ILE A 147 -4.89 -10.44 -3.98
N VAL A 148 -4.16 -9.69 -4.79
CA VAL A 148 -3.17 -8.71 -4.30
C VAL A 148 -3.85 -7.60 -3.49
N GLU A 149 -4.99 -7.08 -3.96
CA GLU A 149 -5.75 -6.06 -3.21
C GLU A 149 -6.19 -6.59 -1.82
N LYS A 150 -6.71 -7.81 -1.76
CA LYS A 150 -7.16 -8.39 -0.48
C LYS A 150 -6.00 -8.69 0.45
N LEU A 151 -4.87 -9.16 -0.06
CA LEU A 151 -3.69 -9.41 0.76
C LEU A 151 -3.09 -8.13 1.33
N ASP A 152 -3.05 -7.04 0.57
CA ASP A 152 -2.64 -5.73 1.09
C ASP A 152 -3.57 -5.28 2.23
N GLN A 153 -4.88 -5.36 2.03
CA GLN A 153 -5.87 -5.05 3.07
C GLN A 153 -5.73 -5.93 4.33
N LEU A 154 -5.46 -7.23 4.15
CA LEU A 154 -5.24 -8.17 5.25
C LEU A 154 -3.94 -7.89 6.00
N SER A 155 -2.86 -7.58 5.28
CA SER A 155 -1.57 -7.18 5.85
C SER A 155 -1.76 -5.96 6.76
N ALA A 156 -2.44 -4.92 6.27
CA ALA A 156 -2.77 -3.75 7.06
C ALA A 156 -3.68 -4.08 8.27
N ALA A 157 -4.67 -4.96 8.11
CA ALA A 157 -5.60 -5.31 9.18
C ALA A 157 -4.97 -6.13 10.30
N SER A 158 -4.12 -7.11 9.97
CA SER A 158 -3.41 -7.95 10.93
C SER A 158 -2.49 -7.11 11.83
N HIS A 159 -1.82 -6.12 11.25
CA HIS A 159 -0.92 -5.24 12.01
C HIS A 159 -1.65 -4.21 12.88
N ASN A 160 -2.89 -3.85 12.54
CA ASN A 160 -3.73 -2.99 13.39
C ASN A 160 -4.35 -3.75 14.59
N ARG A 161 -3.90 -4.99 14.87
CA ARG A 161 -4.40 -5.88 15.92
C ARG A 161 -5.91 -5.93 15.97
N ARG A 162 -6.57 -6.09 14.81
CA ARG A 162 -8.02 -6.32 14.77
C ARG A 162 -8.36 -7.76 15.16
N ASP A 163 -7.73 -8.27 16.21
CA ASP A 163 -7.92 -9.60 16.77
C ASP A 163 -9.14 -9.65 17.71
N LEU A 164 -9.41 -10.84 18.25
CA LEU A 164 -10.54 -11.06 19.14
C LEU A 164 -10.43 -10.21 20.40
N ASP A 165 -9.23 -10.07 20.97
CA ASP A 165 -9.00 -9.28 22.18
C ASP A 165 -9.35 -7.81 21.92
N TYR A 166 -8.86 -7.24 20.81
CA TYR A 166 -9.22 -5.88 20.40
C TYR A 166 -10.74 -5.69 20.17
N LEU A 167 -11.41 -6.68 19.58
CA LEU A 167 -12.86 -6.64 19.37
C LEU A 167 -13.62 -6.58 20.70
N LEU A 168 -13.21 -7.41 21.67
CA LEU A 168 -13.84 -7.50 22.98
C LEU A 168 -13.53 -6.27 23.85
N GLU A 169 -12.29 -5.77 23.85
CA GLU A 169 -11.89 -4.55 24.56
C GLU A 169 -12.54 -3.28 23.99
N GLY A 170 -12.67 -3.18 22.67
CA GLY A 170 -13.34 -2.08 21.99
C GLY A 170 -14.84 -1.98 22.34
N GLY A 171 -15.49 -3.12 22.57
CA GLY A 171 -16.88 -3.18 23.04
C GLY A 171 -17.06 -2.71 24.50
N HIS A 172 -16.06 -2.93 25.36
CA HIS A 172 -16.12 -2.50 26.76
C HIS A 172 -16.00 -0.97 26.92
N ARG A 173 -15.19 -0.29 26.10
CA ARG A 173 -15.09 1.18 26.13
C ARG A 173 -16.35 1.89 25.62
N ALA A 174 -17.13 1.26 24.74
CA ALA A 174 -18.40 1.80 24.26
C ALA A 174 -19.54 1.67 25.28
N HIS A 175 -19.43 0.75 26.25
CA HIS A 175 -20.44 0.54 27.29
C HIS A 175 -20.12 1.22 28.64
N SER A 176 -18.89 1.63 28.90
CA SER A 176 -18.55 2.48 30.04
C SER A 176 -18.76 3.96 29.73
N GLY A 177 -20.02 4.34 29.47
CA GLY A 177 -20.44 5.74 29.40
C GLY A 177 -20.45 6.36 30.80
N GLU A 178 -19.31 6.84 31.29
CA GLU A 178 -19.27 7.72 32.45
C GLU A 178 -19.71 9.13 32.02
N PRO A 179 -20.78 9.71 32.62
CA PRO A 179 -21.19 11.06 32.30
C PRO A 179 -20.21 12.06 32.92
N SER A 180 -19.41 12.70 32.05
CA SER A 180 -18.59 13.86 32.42
C SER A 180 -19.48 14.95 33.03
N ARG A 181 -19.40 15.11 34.36
CA ARG A 181 -20.02 16.19 35.11
C ARG A 181 -19.49 17.52 34.58
N ARG A 182 -20.33 18.23 33.81
CA ARG A 182 -20.13 19.63 33.44
C ARG A 182 -19.86 20.45 34.71
N ARG A 183 -18.63 20.94 34.85
CA ARG A 183 -18.30 22.03 35.78
C ARG A 183 -18.80 23.35 35.18
N SER A 184 -19.54 24.08 36.00
CA SER A 184 -20.11 25.41 35.79
C SER A 184 -19.06 26.47 35.44
N ALA A 185 -19.51 27.50 34.71
CA ALA A 185 -18.75 28.63 34.18
C ALA A 185 -18.05 29.51 35.24
N PRO A 186 -17.26 30.51 34.80
CA PRO A 186 -17.85 31.85 34.86
C PRO A 186 -17.63 32.72 33.61
N ALA A 187 -18.56 33.66 33.43
CA ALA A 187 -18.60 34.69 32.42
C ALA A 187 -17.47 35.73 32.56
N SER A 188 -17.08 36.37 31.46
CA SER A 188 -16.18 37.53 31.44
C SER A 188 -16.34 38.36 30.14
N PRO A 189 -15.96 39.65 30.14
CA PRO A 189 -16.85 40.75 29.73
C PRO A 189 -16.51 41.42 28.39
N ARG A 190 -17.45 42.28 27.96
CA ARG A 190 -17.42 43.11 26.74
C ARG A 190 -16.22 44.06 26.68
N HIS A 191 -15.60 44.16 25.50
CA HIS A 191 -14.55 45.11 25.12
C HIS A 191 -15.03 46.58 25.12
N PRO A 192 -14.17 47.56 25.48
CA PRO A 192 -14.30 48.95 25.07
C PRO A 192 -13.45 49.28 23.84
N THR A 193 -14.00 50.15 23.00
CA THR A 193 -13.44 50.74 21.78
C THR A 193 -12.27 51.70 22.06
N LEU A 194 -11.19 51.59 21.28
CA LEU A 194 -10.11 52.58 21.20
C LEU A 194 -10.59 53.87 20.51
N ARG A 195 -10.27 55.03 21.10
CA ARG A 195 -10.32 56.35 20.46
C ARG A 195 -8.90 56.74 20.04
N ALA A 196 -8.73 57.10 18.77
CA ALA A 196 -7.49 57.65 18.23
C ALA A 196 -7.29 59.11 18.70
N GLY A 197 -6.05 59.44 19.02
CA GLY A 197 -5.51 60.80 19.00
C GLY A 197 -4.60 60.96 17.79
#